data_AF-A0A7G1IMI6-F1
#
_entry.id   AF-A0A7G1IMI6-F1
#
_cell.length_a   1.000
_cell.length_b   1.000
_cell.length_c   1.000
_cell.angle_alpha   90.00
_cell.angle_beta   90.00
_cell.angle_gamma   90.00
#
_symmetry.space_group_name_H-M   'P 1'
#
loop_
_entity.id
_entity.type
_entity.pdbx_description
1 polymer ?
#
loop_
_entity_poly.entity_id
_entity_poly.type
_entity_poly.pdbx_seq_one_letter_code
_entity_poly.pdbx_strand_id
1 'polypeptide(L)'
;MWNQESRELVAQGKSALPFRPHDDLIVITPFVPEAAIALPQEDWDQAVRDAGLEQVGDVLWGSWCGRTASTAYQDMVVLRKPE
;
A
#
# COMPACT_ATOMS: atom_id res chain seq x y z
N MET A 1 0.32 -0.02 -0.48
CA MET A 1 -0.99 -0.27 -1.08
C MET A 1 -1.22 -1.76 -1.18
N TRP A 2 -2.28 -2.20 -0.51
CA TRP A 2 -2.71 -3.58 -0.44
C TRP A 2 -3.55 -3.95 -1.67
N ASN A 3 -2.90 -4.55 -2.66
CA ASN A 3 -3.47 -5.04 -3.91
C ASN A 3 -3.27 -6.56 -4.08
N GLN A 4 -3.77 -7.15 -5.16
CA GLN A 4 -3.71 -8.61 -5.39
C GLN A 4 -2.29 -9.18 -5.28
N GLU A 5 -1.32 -8.54 -5.93
CA GLU A 5 0.07 -8.99 -5.89
C GLU A 5 0.64 -8.94 -4.46
N SER A 6 0.44 -7.81 -3.74
CA SER A 6 0.92 -7.70 -2.37
C SER A 6 0.29 -8.73 -1.44
N ARG A 7 -1.00 -9.04 -1.63
CA ARG A 7 -1.73 -10.11 -0.90
C ARG A 7 -1.04 -11.45 -1.10
N GLU A 8 -0.76 -11.81 -2.35
CA GLU A 8 -0.13 -13.08 -2.70
C GLU A 8 1.29 -13.18 -2.17
N LEU A 9 2.10 -12.13 -2.29
CA LEU A 9 3.50 -12.12 -1.82
C LEU A 9 3.58 -12.20 -0.29
N VAL A 10 2.71 -11.49 0.42
CA VAL A 10 2.61 -11.57 1.89
C VAL A 10 2.14 -12.96 2.31
N ALA A 11 1.12 -13.52 1.65
CA ALA A 11 0.63 -14.88 1.94
C ALA A 11 1.70 -15.96 1.69
N GLN A 12 2.60 -15.74 0.73
CA GLN A 12 3.77 -16.60 0.46
C GLN A 12 4.93 -16.39 1.45
N GLY A 13 4.81 -15.46 2.42
CA GLY A 13 5.85 -15.17 3.39
C GLY A 13 7.05 -14.39 2.83
N LYS A 14 6.89 -13.72 1.68
CA LYS A 14 7.98 -12.93 1.07
C LYS A 14 8.13 -11.54 1.69
N SER A 15 7.12 -11.05 2.39
CA SER A 15 7.22 -9.79 3.12
C SER A 15 8.07 -9.96 4.38
N ALA A 16 8.99 -9.02 4.60
CA ALA A 16 9.73 -8.91 5.86
C ALA A 16 8.85 -8.36 7.01
N LEU A 17 7.69 -7.78 6.68
CA LEU A 17 6.75 -7.23 7.66
C LEU A 17 5.62 -8.24 7.94
N PRO A 18 5.27 -8.46 9.22
CA PRO A 18 4.28 -9.47 9.60
C PRO A 18 2.86 -8.93 9.47
N PHE A 19 2.43 -8.50 8.28
CA PHE A 19 1.07 -7.99 8.07
C PHE A 19 0.01 -9.05 8.41
N ARG A 20 -0.98 -8.66 9.21
CA ARG A 20 -2.13 -9.46 9.63
C ARG A 20 -3.41 -8.64 9.53
N PRO A 21 -4.56 -9.27 9.23
CA PRO A 21 -5.86 -8.63 9.42
C PRO A 21 -6.09 -8.21 10.87
N HIS A 22 -6.68 -7.05 11.06
CA HIS A 22 -7.16 -6.53 12.34
C HIS A 22 -8.44 -5.74 12.07
N ASP A 23 -9.59 -6.38 12.29
CA ASP A 23 -10.89 -5.88 11.85
C ASP A 23 -10.90 -5.56 10.34
N ASP A 24 -11.23 -4.33 9.98
CA ASP A 24 -11.21 -3.77 8.62
C ASP A 24 -9.81 -3.28 8.18
N LEU A 25 -8.80 -3.39 9.05
CA LEU A 25 -7.42 -2.97 8.79
C LEU A 25 -6.49 -4.15 8.53
N ILE A 26 -5.34 -3.83 7.94
CA ILE A 26 -4.24 -4.78 7.74
C ILE A 26 -2.97 -4.13 8.29
N VAL A 27 -2.47 -4.64 9.40
CA VAL A 27 -1.43 -4.00 10.20
C VAL A 27 -0.33 -4.97 10.58
N ILE A 28 0.85 -4.47 10.93
CA ILE A 28 1.96 -5.31 11.43
C ILE A 28 1.81 -5.66 12.92
N THR A 29 1.02 -4.88 13.66
CA THR A 29 0.76 -5.09 15.09
C THR A 29 -0.51 -4.34 15.49
N PRO A 30 -1.44 -4.95 16.26
CA PRO A 30 -2.61 -4.24 16.78
C PRO A 30 -2.29 -3.30 17.94
N PHE A 31 -1.10 -3.39 18.53
CA PHE A 31 -0.70 -2.54 19.66
C PHE A 31 -0.33 -1.11 19.24
N VAL A 32 0.20 -0.98 18.03
CA VAL A 32 0.62 0.29 17.40
C VAL A 32 0.28 0.18 15.91
N PRO A 33 -1.01 0.14 15.55
CA PRO A 33 -1.45 -0.11 14.17
C PRO A 33 -0.86 0.90 13.18
N GLU A 34 -0.70 2.16 13.59
CA GLU A 34 -0.14 3.26 12.81
C GLU A 34 1.34 3.06 12.42
N ALA A 35 2.05 2.13 13.06
CA ALA A 35 3.45 1.83 12.72
C ALA A 35 3.57 1.32 11.27
N ALA A 36 2.59 0.54 10.79
CA ALA A 36 2.43 0.21 9.38
C ALA A 36 1.02 -0.32 9.11
N ILE A 37 0.26 0.44 8.32
CA ILE A 37 -1.08 0.08 7.84
C ILE A 37 -0.99 -0.14 6.32
N ALA A 38 -1.46 -1.30 5.86
CA ALA A 38 -1.59 -1.57 4.44
C ALA A 38 -2.98 -1.14 3.95
N LEU A 39 -3.05 0.05 3.35
CA LEU A 39 -4.29 0.60 2.79
C LEU A 39 -4.76 -0.22 1.58
N PRO A 40 -6.01 -0.71 1.54
CA PRO A 40 -6.61 -1.28 0.33
C PRO A 40 -6.46 -0.32 -0.86
N GLN A 41 -6.09 -0.86 -2.03
CA GLN A 41 -5.86 -0.01 -3.21
C GLN A 41 -7.14 0.73 -3.62
N GLU A 42 -8.31 0.11 -3.50
CA GLU A 42 -9.60 0.72 -3.82
C GLU A 42 -9.92 1.94 -2.93
N ASP A 43 -9.61 1.85 -1.63
CA ASP A 43 -9.79 2.95 -0.69
C ASP A 43 -8.82 4.10 -0.97
N TRP A 44 -7.57 3.78 -1.33
CA TRP A 44 -6.60 4.76 -1.80
C TRP A 44 -7.09 5.48 -3.06
N ASP A 45 -7.53 4.72 -4.07
CA ASP A 45 -8.04 5.27 -5.32
C ASP A 45 -9.27 6.16 -5.09
N GLN A 46 -10.15 5.78 -4.16
CA GLN A 46 -11.30 6.58 -3.77
C GLN A 46 -10.89 7.88 -3.05
N ALA A 47 -9.95 7.81 -2.10
CA ALA A 47 -9.46 8.98 -1.38
C ALA A 47 -8.81 10.01 -2.33
N VAL A 48 -8.07 9.56 -3.33
CA VAL A 48 -7.49 10.44 -4.37
C VAL A 48 -8.58 11.15 -5.17
N ARG A 49 -9.64 10.41 -5.58
CA ARG A 49 -10.79 11.00 -6.30
C ARG A 49 -11.56 12.00 -5.44
N ASP A 50 -11.85 11.66 -4.19
CA ASP A 50 -12.59 12.51 -3.27
C ASP A 50 -11.83 13.80 -2.93
N ALA A 51 -10.50 13.74 -2.94
CA ALA A 51 -9.63 14.92 -2.80
C ALA A 51 -9.58 15.79 -4.07
N GLY A 52 -10.19 15.37 -5.18
CA GLY A 52 -10.11 16.06 -6.46
C GLY A 52 -8.68 16.09 -7.03
N LEU A 53 -7.88 15.06 -6.74
CA LEU A 53 -6.51 14.92 -7.22
C LEU A 53 -6.43 13.92 -8.37
N GLU A 54 -5.37 14.04 -9.17
CA GLU A 54 -5.05 13.11 -10.24
C GLU A 54 -3.68 12.50 -10.03
N GLN A 55 -3.57 11.18 -10.22
CA GLN A 55 -2.26 10.52 -10.24
C GLN A 55 -1.52 10.85 -11.53
N VAL A 56 -0.25 11.21 -11.39
CA VAL A 56 0.67 11.49 -12.50
C VAL A 56 1.61 10.30 -12.67
N GLY A 57 1.50 9.63 -13.80
CA GLY A 57 2.34 8.47 -14.13
C GLY A 57 2.00 7.23 -13.29
N ASP A 58 2.93 6.27 -13.31
CA ASP A 58 2.75 4.99 -12.63
C ASP A 58 3.07 5.07 -11.14
N VAL A 59 2.49 4.14 -10.38
CA VAL A 59 2.92 3.88 -9.00
C VAL A 59 4.35 3.35 -9.02
N LEU A 60 5.22 3.94 -8.22
CA LEU A 60 6.55 3.40 -7.95
C LEU A 60 6.42 2.38 -6.81
N TRP A 61 6.31 1.11 -7.16
CA TRP A 61 6.07 0.04 -6.19
C TRP A 61 7.25 -0.16 -5.23
N GLY A 62 6.91 -0.38 -3.97
CA GLY A 62 7.84 -0.65 -2.87
C GLY A 62 8.11 -2.14 -2.65
N SER A 63 9.27 -2.45 -2.08
CA SER A 63 9.70 -3.81 -1.76
C SER A 63 9.06 -4.41 -0.51
N TRP A 64 8.29 -3.64 0.28
CA TRP A 64 7.75 -4.04 1.58
C TRP A 64 6.99 -5.39 1.58
N CYS A 65 6.30 -5.75 0.50
CA CYS A 65 5.56 -7.02 0.40
C CYS A 65 6.42 -8.19 -0.10
N GLY A 66 7.69 -7.96 -0.48
CA GLY A 66 8.57 -8.96 -1.08
C GLY A 66 8.66 -8.89 -2.60
N ARG A 67 8.30 -7.76 -3.22
CA ARG A 67 8.51 -7.50 -4.65
C ARG A 67 10.00 -7.46 -4.98
N THR A 68 10.36 -8.05 -6.12
CA THR A 68 11.74 -8.05 -6.65
C THR A 68 12.02 -6.86 -7.56
N ALA A 69 10.99 -6.34 -8.24
CA ALA A 69 11.05 -5.10 -9.00
C ALA A 69 10.43 -3.99 -8.15
N SER A 70 11.28 -3.12 -7.60
CA SER A 70 10.85 -2.03 -6.71
C SER A 70 11.82 -0.86 -6.78
N THR A 71 11.33 0.36 -6.57
CA THR A 71 12.15 1.58 -6.57
C THR A 71 12.57 2.00 -5.17
N ALA A 72 11.77 1.64 -4.16
CA ALA A 72 11.99 2.01 -2.76
C ALA A 72 11.46 0.92 -1.81
N TYR A 73 11.56 1.16 -0.51
CA TYR A 73 10.93 0.29 0.49
C TYR A 73 9.40 0.43 0.48
N GLN A 74 8.90 1.68 0.44
CA GLN A 74 7.48 2.01 0.41
C GLN A 74 6.98 2.23 -1.01
N ASP A 75 5.67 2.11 -1.22
CA ASP A 75 5.06 2.55 -2.48
C ASP A 75 5.08 4.08 -2.54
N MET A 76 5.39 4.63 -3.70
CA MET A 76 5.37 6.07 -3.94
C MET A 76 4.46 6.40 -5.11
N VAL A 77 3.74 7.51 -4.98
CA VAL A 77 2.78 8.02 -5.95
C VAL A 77 2.95 9.53 -6.07
N VAL A 78 2.81 10.05 -7.28
CA VAL A 78 2.83 11.49 -7.53
C VAL A 78 1.41 11.90 -7.86
N LEU A 79 0.88 12.85 -7.08
CA LEU A 79 -0.45 13.41 -7.30
C LEU A 79 -0.32 14.87 -7.73
N ARG A 80 -1.22 15.31 -8.60
CA ARG A 80 -1.38 16.72 -8.97
C ARG A 80 -2.79 17.19 -8.64
N LYS A 81 -2.90 18.49 -8.39
CA LYS A 81 -4.19 19.18 -8.43
C LYS A 81 -4.51 19.52 -9.90
N PRO A 82 -5.69 19.16 -10.42
CA PRO A 82 -6.16 19.62 -11.72
C PRO A 82 -6.23 21.16 -11.77
N GLU A 83 -6.03 21.73 -12.97
CA GLU A 83 -6.22 23.16 -13.22
C GLU A 83 -7.70 23.58 -13.18
#